data_AF-A0A832GD22-F1
#
_entry.id   AF-A0A832GD22-F1
#
_cell.length_a   1.000
_cell.length_b   1.000
_cell.length_c   1.000
_cell.angle_alpha   90.00
_cell.angle_beta   90.00
_cell.angle_gamma   90.00
#
_symmetry.space_group_name_H-M   'P 1'
#
loop_
_entity.id
_entity.type
_entity.pdbx_description
1 polymer ?
#
loop_
_entity_poly.entity_id
_entity_poly.type
_entity_poly.pdbx_seq_one_letter_code
_entity_poly.pdbx_strand_id
1 'polypeptide(L)'
;MTASIVPPPTLIEGAEVPVVIAAGALATLGPRAASLGRRCLLVSDPGIAAAGHVARAVESLRRAGLFVSVFDGVRENPTTREVEAACVLAREAGAD
;
A
#
# COMPACT_ATOMS: atom_id res chain seq x y z
N MET A 1 -5.35 24.54 -3.81
CA MET A 1 -4.67 23.80 -2.72
C MET A 1 -5.73 23.37 -1.72
N THR A 2 -6.33 22.19 -1.90
CA THR A 2 -7.16 21.60 -0.85
C THR A 2 -6.21 20.91 0.12
N ALA A 3 -6.22 21.32 1.39
CA ALA A 3 -5.55 20.56 2.43
C ALA A 3 -6.10 19.13 2.34
N SER A 4 -5.22 18.16 2.09
CA SER A 4 -5.60 16.75 2.06
C SER A 4 -6.03 16.38 3.47
N ILE A 5 -7.31 16.52 3.77
CA ILE A 5 -7.88 16.06 5.04
C ILE A 5 -7.71 14.55 5.02
N VAL A 6 -6.80 14.09 5.85
CA VAL A 6 -6.64 12.68 6.15
C VAL A 6 -7.78 12.33 7.10
N PRO A 7 -8.84 11.63 6.64
CA PRO A 7 -9.99 11.35 7.48
C PRO A 7 -9.55 10.51 8.69
N PRO A 8 -10.17 10.65 9.86
CA PRO A 8 -9.88 9.76 10.98
C PRO A 8 -10.26 8.31 10.59
N PRO A 9 -9.56 7.30 11.13
CA PRO A 9 -10.01 5.92 11.00
C PRO A 9 -11.44 5.73 11.52
N THR A 10 -12.21 4.92 10.83
CA THR A 10 -13.49 4.39 11.27
C THR A 10 -13.24 3.40 12.41
N LEU A 11 -13.95 3.57 13.52
CA LEU A 11 -13.95 2.60 14.61
C LEU A 11 -14.82 1.41 14.20
N ILE A 12 -14.21 0.21 14.18
CA ILE A 12 -14.90 -1.06 13.95
C ILE A 12 -14.73 -1.88 15.23
N GLU A 13 -15.84 -2.32 15.81
CA GLU A 13 -15.82 -3.11 17.04
C GLU A 13 -15.00 -4.39 16.84
N GLY A 14 -14.05 -4.64 17.74
CA GLY A 14 -13.13 -5.78 17.68
C GLY A 14 -11.93 -5.63 16.72
N ALA A 15 -11.78 -4.51 16.02
CA ALA A 15 -10.63 -4.26 15.15
C ALA A 15 -9.55 -3.43 15.87
N GLU A 16 -8.35 -3.97 16.00
CA GLU A 16 -7.17 -3.23 16.49
C GLU A 16 -6.48 -2.43 15.37
N VAL A 17 -6.72 -2.80 14.10
CA VAL A 17 -6.12 -2.16 12.93
C VAL A 17 -7.02 -0.99 12.48
N PRO A 18 -6.46 0.22 12.28
CA PRO A 18 -7.23 1.35 11.77
C PRO A 18 -7.80 1.09 10.37
N VAL A 19 -9.12 1.24 10.21
CA VAL A 19 -9.81 1.13 8.91
C VAL A 19 -10.25 2.52 8.45
N VAL A 20 -10.07 2.84 7.17
CA VAL A 20 -10.52 4.12 6.60
C VAL A 20 -11.52 3.87 5.49
N ILE A 21 -12.74 4.40 5.65
CA ILE A 21 -13.81 4.27 4.66
C ILE A 21 -14.23 5.68 4.20
N ALA A 22 -13.88 6.02 2.96
CA ALA A 22 -14.31 7.26 2.32
C ALA A 22 -14.10 7.16 0.79
N ALA A 23 -14.89 7.93 0.04
CA ALA A 23 -14.60 8.13 -1.38
C ALA A 23 -13.19 8.74 -1.54
N GLY A 24 -12.32 8.06 -2.30
CA GLY A 24 -10.94 8.50 -2.50
C GLY A 24 -9.97 8.22 -1.34
N ALA A 25 -10.35 7.40 -0.35
CA ALA A 25 -9.51 7.06 0.82
C ALA A 25 -8.06 6.65 0.46
N LEU A 26 -7.85 5.96 -0.67
CA LEU A 26 -6.52 5.55 -1.14
C LEU A 26 -5.53 6.71 -1.28
N ALA A 27 -6.01 7.93 -1.57
CA ALA A 27 -5.14 9.12 -1.66
C ALA A 27 -4.44 9.45 -0.32
N THR A 28 -4.94 8.94 0.80
CA THR A 28 -4.43 9.17 2.16
C THR A 28 -3.47 8.09 2.64
N LEU A 29 -3.15 7.11 1.78
CA LEU A 29 -2.25 5.99 2.09
C LEU A 29 -0.84 6.47 2.44
N GLY A 30 -0.28 7.41 1.68
CA GLY A 30 1.08 7.92 1.86
C GLY A 30 1.39 8.42 3.28
N PRO A 31 0.66 9.43 3.79
CA PRO A 31 0.87 9.95 5.14
C PRO A 31 0.79 8.89 6.25
N ARG A 32 0.01 7.83 6.05
CA ARG A 32 -0.11 6.71 7.01
C ARG A 32 1.09 5.77 6.93
N ALA A 33 1.49 5.39 5.73
CA ALA A 33 2.67 4.55 5.55
C ALA A 33 3.94 5.26 6.04
N ALA A 34 4.02 6.58 5.88
CA ALA A 34 5.14 7.40 6.33
C ALA A 34 5.37 7.34 7.86
N SER A 35 4.33 7.05 8.65
CA SER A 35 4.49 6.88 10.10
C SER A 35 5.05 5.51 10.50
N LEU A 36 5.17 4.57 9.55
CA LEU A 36 5.67 3.21 9.78
C LEU A 36 7.11 3.02 9.29
N GLY A 37 7.51 3.73 8.25
CA GLY A 37 8.84 3.59 7.64
C GLY A 37 9.03 4.52 6.44
N ARG A 38 10.14 4.31 5.70
CA ARG A 38 10.54 5.11 4.54
C ARG A 38 10.63 4.31 3.24
N ARG A 39 10.83 2.99 3.30
CA ARG A 39 10.94 2.08 2.15
C ARG A 39 9.83 1.04 2.24
N CYS A 40 8.92 1.06 1.26
CA CYS A 40 7.73 0.22 1.22
C CYS A 40 7.78 -0.72 0.02
N LEU A 41 7.45 -1.99 0.24
CA LEU A 41 7.04 -2.91 -0.83
C LEU A 41 5.51 -2.90 -0.93
N LEU A 42 4.99 -2.39 -2.05
CA LEU A 42 3.58 -2.48 -2.39
C LEU A 42 3.32 -3.81 -3.11
N VAL A 43 2.56 -4.69 -2.46
CA VAL A 43 2.17 -6.01 -2.98
C VAL A 43 0.74 -5.98 -3.52
N SER A 44 0.51 -6.51 -4.72
CA SER A 44 -0.80 -6.55 -5.38
C SER A 44 -0.88 -7.69 -6.42
N ASP A 45 -1.96 -7.73 -7.17
CA ASP A 45 -2.23 -8.68 -8.26
C ASP A 45 -2.41 -7.95 -9.61
N PRO A 46 -2.32 -8.67 -10.74
CA PRO A 46 -2.42 -8.06 -12.07
C PRO A 46 -3.79 -7.41 -12.35
N GLY A 47 -4.87 -7.88 -11.73
CA GLY A 47 -6.21 -7.33 -11.92
C GLY A 47 -6.35 -5.95 -11.26
N ILE A 48 -5.90 -5.82 -10.01
CA ILE A 48 -5.88 -4.56 -9.27
C ILE A 48 -4.89 -3.55 -9.90
N ALA A 49 -3.76 -4.04 -10.42
CA ALA A 49 -2.82 -3.24 -11.21
C ALA A 49 -3.47 -2.72 -12.50
N ALA A 50 -4.13 -3.58 -13.28
CA ALA A 50 -4.82 -3.21 -14.51
C ALA A 50 -5.98 -2.23 -14.28
N ALA A 51 -6.65 -2.31 -13.12
CA ALA A 51 -7.66 -1.35 -12.68
C ALA A 51 -7.08 0.03 -12.28
N GLY A 52 -5.75 0.18 -12.25
CA GLY A 52 -5.05 1.43 -11.95
C GLY A 52 -4.90 1.75 -10.46
N HIS A 53 -5.29 0.85 -9.56
CA HIS A 53 -5.21 1.08 -8.12
C HIS A 53 -3.76 1.10 -7.62
N VAL A 54 -2.90 0.23 -8.16
CA VAL A 54 -1.46 0.19 -7.83
C VAL A 54 -0.80 1.53 -8.18
N ALA A 55 -1.04 2.05 -9.38
CA ALA A 55 -0.47 3.34 -9.79
C ALA A 55 -0.89 4.49 -8.86
N ARG A 56 -2.17 4.54 -8.46
CA ARG A 56 -2.68 5.56 -7.52
C ARG A 56 -2.09 5.41 -6.12
N ALA A 57 -1.89 4.18 -5.64
CA ALA A 57 -1.25 3.90 -4.36
C ALA A 57 0.21 4.35 -4.36
N VAL A 58 0.98 3.99 -5.41
CA VAL A 58 2.37 4.41 -5.61
C VAL A 58 2.49 5.93 -5.62
N GLU A 59 1.58 6.61 -6.32
CA GLU A 59 1.56 8.09 -6.33
C GLU A 59 1.35 8.68 -4.93
N SER A 60 0.38 8.19 -4.17
CA SER A 60 0.14 8.64 -2.79
C SER A 60 1.37 8.43 -1.90
N LEU A 61 1.96 7.23 -1.95
CA LEU A 61 3.16 6.87 -1.18
C LEU A 61 4.38 7.73 -1.54
N ARG A 62 4.66 7.90 -2.83
CA ARG A 62 5.78 8.73 -3.30
C ARG A 62 5.60 10.21 -2.96
N ARG A 63 4.38 10.74 -3.07
CA ARG A 63 4.07 12.12 -2.63
C ARG A 63 4.31 12.34 -1.14
N ALA A 64 4.19 11.29 -0.33
CA ALA A 64 4.52 11.32 1.10
C ALA A 64 6.02 11.07 1.40
N GLY A 65 6.87 10.96 0.37
CA GLY A 65 8.32 10.83 0.51
C GLY A 65 8.81 9.40 0.75
N LEU A 66 7.99 8.37 0.53
CA LEU A 66 8.42 6.98 0.62
C LEU A 66 9.09 6.52 -0.68
N PHE A 67 10.11 5.68 -0.54
CA PHE A 67 10.63 4.86 -1.62
C PHE A 67 9.72 3.64 -1.77
N VAL A 68 9.25 3.38 -2.99
CA VAL A 68 8.23 2.35 -3.26
C VAL A 68 8.74 1.39 -4.32
N SER A 69 8.85 0.12 -3.93
CA SER A 69 8.99 -1.02 -4.84
C SER A 69 7.62 -1.70 -5.01
N VAL A 70 7.35 -2.31 -6.16
CA VAL A 70 6.06 -2.92 -6.46
C VAL A 70 6.25 -4.39 -6.82
N PHE A 71 5.42 -5.25 -6.25
CA PHE A 71 5.23 -6.64 -6.66
C PHE A 71 3.74 -6.85 -6.98
N ASP A 72 3.38 -6.97 -8.25
CA ASP A 72 2.00 -7.16 -8.71
C ASP A 72 1.74 -8.56 -9.28
N GLY A 73 2.60 -9.52 -8.96
CA GLY A 73 2.54 -10.91 -9.46
C GLY A 73 1.70 -11.87 -8.62
N VAL A 74 0.92 -11.40 -7.64
CA VAL A 74 0.10 -12.28 -6.79
C VAL A 74 -1.08 -12.83 -7.60
N ARG A 75 -1.30 -14.14 -7.53
CA ARG A 75 -2.43 -14.83 -8.19
C ARG A 75 -3.54 -15.12 -7.19
N GLU A 76 -4.77 -15.33 -7.67
CA GLU A 76 -6.01 -15.53 -6.89
C GLU A 76 -5.90 -16.61 -5.80
N ASN A 77 -5.00 -17.59 -5.98
CA ASN A 77 -4.61 -18.55 -4.95
C ASN A 77 -3.07 -18.61 -4.91
N PRO A 78 -2.42 -17.73 -4.13
CA PRO A 78 -0.97 -17.67 -4.12
C PRO A 78 -0.39 -18.93 -3.48
N THR A 79 0.78 -19.31 -3.96
CA THR A 79 1.58 -20.37 -3.38
C THR A 79 2.76 -19.75 -2.62
N THR A 80 3.56 -20.60 -1.98
CA THR A 80 4.81 -20.16 -1.34
C THR A 80 5.81 -19.54 -2.34
N ARG A 81 5.68 -19.82 -3.64
CA ARG A 81 6.54 -19.22 -4.67
C ARG A 81 6.36 -17.71 -4.78
N GLU A 82 5.12 -17.23 -4.78
CA GLU A 82 4.83 -15.80 -4.81
C GLU A 82 5.31 -15.11 -3.53
N VAL A 83 5.14 -15.78 -2.39
CA VAL A 83 5.65 -15.29 -1.10
C VAL A 83 7.18 -15.17 -1.13
N GLU A 84 7.87 -16.19 -1.60
CA GLU A 84 9.34 -16.19 -1.69
C GLU A 84 9.85 -15.10 -2.64
N ALA A 85 9.23 -14.95 -3.81
CA ALA A 85 9.57 -13.88 -4.75
C ALA A 85 9.35 -12.48 -4.16
N ALA A 86 8.22 -12.25 -3.49
CA ALA A 86 7.95 -10.98 -2.81
C ALA A 86 8.94 -10.73 -1.66
N CYS A 87 9.32 -11.76 -0.89
CA CYS A 87 10.32 -11.66 0.17
C CYS A 87 11.72 -11.32 -0.36
N VAL A 88 12.13 -11.90 -1.50
CA VAL A 88 13.40 -11.54 -2.16
C VAL A 88 13.39 -10.07 -2.54
N LEU A 89 12.34 -9.62 -3.23
CA LEU A 89 12.22 -8.21 -3.63
C LEU A 89 12.16 -7.26 -2.43
N ALA A 90 11.48 -7.65 -1.34
CA ALA A 90 11.43 -6.85 -0.11
C ALA A 90 12.84 -6.63 0.48
N ARG A 91 13.66 -7.69 0.52
CA ARG A 91 15.04 -7.63 1.02
C ARG A 91 15.94 -6.79 0.12
N GLU A 92 15.85 -6.98 -1.20
CA GLU A 92 16.62 -6.20 -2.18
C GLU A 92 16.25 -4.70 -2.15
N ALA A 93 14.96 -4.39 -1.96
CA ALA A 93 14.48 -3.03 -1.80
C ALA A 93 14.78 -2.44 -0.41
N GLY A 94 15.21 -3.26 0.55
CA GLY A 94 15.38 -2.88 1.94
C GLY A 94 14.10 -2.36 2.58
N ALA A 95 12.94 -2.94 2.24
CA ALA A 95 11.65 -2.55 2.82
C ALA A 95 11.70 -2.61 4.36
N ASP A 96 11.11 -1.61 5.01
CA ASP A 96 11.07 -1.47 6.47
C ASP A 96 9.97 -2.33 7.11
#